data_AF-W0Z659-F1
#
_entry.id   AF-W0Z659-F1
#
_cell.length_a   1.000
_cell.length_b   1.000
_cell.length_c   1.000
_cell.angle_alpha   90.00
_cell.angle_beta   90.00
_cell.angle_gamma   90.00
#
_symmetry.space_group_name_H-M   'P 1'
#
loop_
_entity.id
_entity.type
_entity.pdbx_description
1 polymer ?
#
loop_
_entity_poly.entity_id
_entity_poly.type
_entity_poly.pdbx_seq_one_letter_code
_entity_poly.pdbx_strand_id
1 'polypeptide(L)'
;MAETVDALELPLAFKGVVENLARVSTADQMNERDHHGLRWTPPNTLLPDDDATAWLFRATGVSTQLADRSADLRALITAYSQAVASDRPELAQLAKWQRISPSALRHRYDESHVQSVRELLKDDPLIDIVIEPLVSVIDDDLAGITPALDEQLNLRRRMRELAAEEFDASFGSDASRKLGFPRNPADARITRPIADLGSFMTRTLENRASDLLPIFEDWQRRFEARDIKPVDSNAKTTRVRRPKKA
;
A
#
# COMPACT_ATOMS: atom_id res chain seq x y z
N MET A 1 23.22 21.75 7.51
CA MET A 1 23.11 21.36 6.10
C MET A 1 22.18 20.17 6.06
N ALA A 2 21.04 20.27 5.36
CA ALA A 2 20.17 19.11 5.17
C ALA A 2 20.79 18.29 4.03
N GLU A 3 21.30 17.10 4.34
CA GLU A 3 21.63 16.12 3.32
C GLU A 3 20.34 15.77 2.58
N THR A 4 20.33 15.93 1.27
CA THR A 4 19.22 15.48 0.43
C THR A 4 19.16 13.95 0.45
N VAL A 5 17.97 13.37 0.21
CA VAL A 5 17.82 11.89 0.12
C VAL A 5 18.79 11.29 -0.89
N ASP A 6 19.20 12.05 -1.90
CA ASP A 6 20.24 11.69 -2.87
C ASP A 6 21.61 11.37 -2.27
N ALA A 7 21.95 11.92 -1.09
CA ALA A 7 23.21 11.66 -0.42
C ALA A 7 23.23 10.31 0.33
N LEU A 8 22.08 9.66 0.49
CA LEU A 8 21.98 8.34 1.10
C LEU A 8 22.11 7.28 -0.01
N GLU A 9 23.09 6.37 0.10
CA GLU A 9 23.28 5.22 -0.81
C GLU A 9 22.15 4.18 -0.63
N LEU A 10 20.92 4.57 -0.94
CA LEU A 10 19.73 3.73 -0.82
C LEU A 10 19.49 2.94 -2.11
N PRO A 11 19.03 1.67 -2.01
CA PRO A 11 18.57 0.91 -3.16
C PRO A 11 17.49 1.68 -3.93
N LEU A 12 17.55 1.62 -5.26
CA LEU A 12 16.69 2.41 -6.16
C LEU A 12 15.20 2.22 -5.85
N ALA A 13 14.76 0.98 -5.66
CA ALA A 13 13.38 0.64 -5.34
C ALA A 13 12.90 1.35 -4.07
N PHE A 14 13.70 1.28 -3.01
CA PHE A 14 13.38 1.91 -1.73
C PHE A 14 13.38 3.44 -1.82
N LYS A 15 14.40 4.00 -2.48
CA LYS A 15 14.52 5.45 -2.70
C LYS A 15 13.32 6.01 -3.45
N GLY A 16 12.89 5.35 -4.52
CA GLY A 16 11.72 5.78 -5.32
C GLY A 16 10.43 5.85 -4.50
N VAL A 17 10.17 4.86 -3.64
CA VAL A 17 8.98 4.87 -2.77
C VAL A 17 9.06 6.00 -1.74
N VAL A 18 10.23 6.21 -1.13
CA VAL A 18 10.47 7.33 -0.21
C VAL A 18 10.20 8.68 -0.88
N GLU A 19 10.70 8.87 -2.10
CA GLU A 19 10.47 10.09 -2.88
C GLU A 19 9.00 10.29 -3.22
N ASN A 20 8.30 9.23 -3.66
CA ASN A 20 6.88 9.31 -4.00
C ASN A 20 5.99 9.60 -2.79
N LEU A 21 6.29 9.01 -1.63
CA LEU A 21 5.59 9.32 -0.37
C LEU A 21 5.89 10.72 0.16
N ALA A 22 7.10 11.24 -0.08
CA ALA A 22 7.50 12.59 0.34
C ALA A 22 6.92 13.71 -0.55
N ARG A 23 6.44 13.39 -1.76
CA ARG A 23 5.79 14.37 -2.64
C ARG A 23 4.45 14.82 -2.05
N VAL A 24 4.36 16.11 -1.76
CA VAL A 24 3.12 16.80 -1.42
C VAL A 24 2.51 17.34 -2.71
N SER A 25 1.42 16.74 -3.18
CA SER A 25 0.70 17.22 -4.36
C SER A 25 -0.16 18.43 -4.00
N THR A 26 0.05 19.56 -4.67
CA THR A 26 -0.82 20.74 -4.56
C THR A 26 -1.76 20.80 -5.77
N ALA A 27 -3.06 20.70 -5.49
CA ALA A 27 -4.25 21.03 -6.30
C ALA A 27 -4.29 20.68 -7.82
N ASP A 28 -3.34 21.11 -8.65
CA ASP A 28 -3.41 20.90 -10.12
C ASP A 28 -3.08 19.47 -10.56
N GLN A 29 -2.28 18.73 -9.79
CA GLN A 29 -2.00 17.31 -10.03
C GLN A 29 -3.02 16.36 -9.37
N MET A 30 -3.95 16.90 -8.56
CA MET A 30 -5.02 16.08 -7.97
C MET A 30 -6.01 15.67 -9.06
N ASN A 31 -6.39 16.55 -10.00
CA ASN A 31 -7.37 16.22 -11.04
C ASN A 31 -6.96 15.08 -11.99
N GLU A 32 -5.66 14.83 -12.22
CA GLU A 32 -5.19 13.73 -13.09
C GLU A 32 -4.92 12.43 -12.31
N ARG A 33 -4.48 12.51 -11.05
CA ARG A 33 -4.29 11.33 -10.17
C ARG A 33 -5.58 10.85 -9.51
N ASP A 34 -6.60 11.71 -9.39
CA ASP A 34 -7.87 11.42 -8.71
C ASP A 34 -8.83 10.52 -9.52
N HIS A 35 -8.47 10.11 -10.74
CA HIS A 35 -9.25 9.10 -11.45
C HIS A 35 -9.17 7.72 -10.79
N HIS A 36 -8.11 7.44 -10.01
CA HIS A 36 -7.99 6.24 -9.19
C HIS A 36 -8.38 6.56 -7.74
N GLY A 37 -9.68 6.82 -7.57
CA GLY A 37 -10.23 7.54 -6.43
C GLY A 37 -9.63 7.17 -5.07
N LEU A 38 -9.08 8.19 -4.43
CA LEU A 38 -8.56 8.21 -3.07
C LEU A 38 -9.39 7.34 -2.13
N ARG A 39 -8.70 6.60 -1.25
CA ARG A 39 -9.23 5.70 -0.20
C ARG A 39 -10.32 6.35 0.68
N TRP A 40 -10.48 7.68 0.62
CA TRP A 40 -11.45 8.43 1.41
C TRP A 40 -12.03 9.68 0.72
N THR A 41 -12.05 9.81 -0.61
CA THR A 41 -13.01 10.79 -1.19
C THR A 41 -14.40 10.16 -1.13
N PRO A 42 -15.34 10.67 -0.30
CA PRO A 42 -16.70 10.15 -0.30
C PRO A 42 -17.24 10.28 -1.73
N PRO A 43 -17.62 9.17 -2.38
CA PRO A 43 -18.20 9.23 -3.71
C PRO A 43 -19.58 9.88 -3.55
N ASN A 44 -19.77 11.06 -4.13
CA ASN A 44 -21.07 11.72 -4.28
C ASN A 44 -21.85 11.98 -2.98
N THR A 45 -21.23 12.47 -1.91
CA THR A 45 -22.02 13.29 -0.97
C THR A 45 -22.27 14.62 -1.64
N LEU A 46 -23.54 14.93 -1.95
CA LEU A 46 -24.00 16.27 -2.32
C LEU A 46 -23.41 17.28 -1.33
N LEU A 47 -22.32 17.94 -1.73
CA LEU A 47 -21.71 18.99 -0.94
C LEU A 47 -22.57 20.25 -1.11
N PRO A 48 -22.74 21.06 -0.06
CA PRO A 48 -23.43 22.34 -0.18
C PRO A 48 -22.75 23.22 -1.24
N ASP A 49 -23.53 23.98 -2.00
CA ASP A 49 -23.07 24.88 -3.08
C ASP A 49 -22.11 26.00 -2.62
N ASP A 50 -21.73 26.03 -1.34
CA ASP A 50 -20.90 27.09 -0.76
C ASP A 50 -19.39 26.73 -0.82
N ASP A 51 -18.64 27.53 -1.57
CA ASP A 51 -17.22 27.30 -1.89
C ASP A 51 -16.34 27.13 -0.65
N ALA A 52 -16.68 27.81 0.45
CA ALA A 52 -15.92 27.76 1.69
C ALA A 52 -16.03 26.39 2.40
N THR A 53 -17.24 25.80 2.47
CA THR A 53 -17.44 24.49 3.11
C THR A 53 -16.85 23.36 2.27
N ALA A 54 -17.05 23.39 0.95
CA ALA A 54 -16.42 22.43 0.04
C ALA A 54 -14.88 22.50 0.11
N TRP A 55 -14.32 23.71 0.22
CA TRP A 55 -12.88 23.89 0.42
C TRP A 55 -12.39 23.31 1.76
N LEU A 56 -13.11 23.55 2.88
CA LEU A 56 -12.73 23.02 4.19
C LEU A 56 -12.72 21.48 4.23
N PHE A 57 -13.68 20.84 3.57
CA PHE A 57 -13.68 19.37 3.46
C PHE A 57 -12.51 18.85 2.61
N ARG A 58 -12.21 19.50 1.48
CA ARG A 58 -11.03 19.17 0.66
C ARG A 58 -9.74 19.34 1.46
N ALA A 59 -9.58 20.46 2.16
CA ALA A 59 -8.42 20.74 3.01
C ALA A 59 -8.25 19.70 4.13
N THR A 60 -9.35 19.28 4.74
CA THR A 60 -9.34 18.20 5.74
C THR A 60 -8.89 16.87 5.13
N GLY A 61 -9.43 16.51 3.96
CA GLY A 61 -9.02 15.30 3.23
C GLY A 61 -7.53 15.28 2.87
N VAL A 62 -7.01 16.41 2.36
CA VAL A 62 -5.57 16.57 2.07
C VAL A 62 -4.74 16.44 3.34
N SER A 63 -5.15 17.08 4.44
CA SER A 63 -4.46 16.97 5.74
C SER A 63 -4.38 15.52 6.23
N THR A 64 -5.47 14.76 6.13
CA THR A 64 -5.50 13.34 6.48
C THR A 64 -4.56 12.51 5.61
N GLN A 65 -4.57 12.73 4.28
CA GLN A 65 -3.65 12.03 3.38
C GLN A 65 -2.18 12.30 3.69
N LEU A 66 -1.84 13.55 3.99
CA LEU A 66 -0.49 13.93 4.38
C LEU A 66 -0.08 13.27 5.71
N ALA A 67 -1.01 13.17 6.66
CA ALA A 67 -0.78 12.47 7.91
C ALA A 67 -0.52 10.97 7.68
N ASP A 68 -1.32 10.31 6.83
CA ASP A 68 -1.16 8.90 6.49
C ASP A 68 0.14 8.62 5.73
N ARG A 69 0.45 9.41 4.69
CA ARG A 69 1.74 9.33 3.97
C ARG A 69 2.94 9.54 4.88
N SER A 70 2.85 10.50 5.80
CA SER A 70 3.91 10.73 6.78
C SER A 70 4.05 9.57 7.77
N ALA A 71 2.95 8.93 8.16
CA ALA A 71 2.97 7.77 9.03
C ALA A 71 3.62 6.57 8.33
N ASP A 72 3.22 6.29 7.08
CA ASP A 72 3.78 5.20 6.28
C ASP A 72 5.26 5.45 5.96
N LEU A 73 5.66 6.68 5.64
CA LEU A 73 7.07 7.01 5.42
C LEU A 73 7.92 6.71 6.66
N ARG A 74 7.42 7.04 7.87
CA ARG A 74 8.11 6.70 9.12
C ARG A 74 8.17 5.19 9.32
N ALA A 75 7.08 4.47 9.05
CA ALA A 75 7.04 3.02 9.17
C ALA A 75 8.01 2.35 8.18
N LEU A 76 8.05 2.82 6.94
CA LEU A 76 8.93 2.37 5.87
C LEU A 76 10.42 2.57 6.21
N ILE A 77 10.80 3.77 6.67
CA ILE A 77 12.18 4.07 7.09
C ILE A 77 12.57 3.23 8.32
N THR A 78 11.66 3.07 9.27
CA THR A 78 11.88 2.21 10.45
C THR A 78 12.10 0.78 10.00
N ALA A 79 11.23 0.24 9.16
CA ALA A 79 11.31 -1.12 8.64
C ALA A 79 12.60 -1.36 7.85
N TYR A 80 13.01 -0.40 7.01
CA TYR A 80 14.27 -0.47 6.30
C TYR A 80 15.46 -0.57 7.24
N SER A 81 15.53 0.30 8.26
CA SER A 81 16.59 0.24 9.26
C SER A 81 16.66 -1.11 9.99
N GLN A 82 15.51 -1.78 10.18
CA GLN A 82 15.41 -3.08 10.84
C GLN A 82 15.70 -4.25 9.88
N ALA A 83 15.46 -4.05 8.57
CA ALA A 83 15.68 -5.04 7.53
C ALA A 83 17.15 -5.16 7.13
N VAL A 84 17.86 -4.04 7.01
CA VAL A 84 19.21 -3.99 6.42
C VAL A 84 20.35 -3.89 7.44
N ALA A 85 20.10 -3.38 8.65
CA ALA A 85 21.15 -3.20 9.63
C ALA A 85 21.57 -4.54 10.28
N SER A 86 22.88 -4.82 10.28
CA SER A 86 23.44 -5.99 10.97
C SER A 86 23.24 -5.92 12.48
N ASP A 87 23.40 -4.73 13.07
CA ASP A 87 22.99 -4.42 14.44
C ASP A 87 21.74 -3.54 14.40
N ARG A 88 20.61 -4.11 14.82
CA ARG A 88 19.31 -3.46 14.65
C ARG A 88 19.20 -2.26 15.59
N PRO A 89 18.95 -1.04 15.07
CA PRO A 89 18.83 0.14 15.92
C PRO A 89 17.67 0.00 16.91
N GLU A 90 17.84 0.50 18.12
CA GLU A 90 16.79 0.42 19.14
C GLU A 90 15.58 1.27 18.71
N LEU A 91 14.37 0.69 18.74
CA LEU A 91 13.14 1.40 18.37
C LEU A 91 12.91 2.67 19.18
N ALA A 92 13.34 2.71 20.45
CA ALA A 92 13.23 3.91 21.28
C ALA A 92 14.10 5.06 20.75
N GLN A 93 15.28 4.75 20.23
CA GLN A 93 16.18 5.72 19.62
C GLN A 93 15.63 6.20 18.28
N LEU A 94 15.13 5.30 17.44
CA LEU A 94 14.45 5.68 16.19
C LEU A 94 13.24 6.60 16.43
N ALA A 95 12.40 6.26 17.41
CA ALA A 95 11.25 7.08 17.79
C ALA A 95 11.68 8.50 18.21
N LYS A 96 12.78 8.62 18.97
CA LYS A 96 13.36 9.92 19.36
C LYS A 96 13.78 10.74 18.13
N TRP A 97 14.46 10.13 17.15
CA TRP A 97 14.86 10.81 15.91
C TRP A 97 13.66 11.21 15.05
N GLN A 98 12.61 10.40 15.04
CA GLN A 98 11.35 10.68 14.35
C GLN A 98 10.43 11.64 15.13
N ARG A 99 10.85 12.11 16.32
CA ARG A 99 10.09 13.00 17.21
C ARG A 99 8.70 12.45 17.58
N ILE A 100 8.61 11.15 17.80
CA ILE A 100 7.38 10.47 18.24
C ILE A 100 7.64 9.65 19.51
N SER A 101 6.57 9.26 20.20
CA SER A 101 6.72 8.36 21.34
C SER A 101 7.06 6.93 20.86
N PRO A 102 7.84 6.15 21.62
CA PRO A 102 8.07 4.74 21.30
C PRO A 102 6.79 3.91 21.22
N SER A 103 5.73 4.30 21.94
CA SER A 103 4.42 3.65 21.84
C SER A 103 3.75 3.96 20.51
N ALA A 104 3.76 5.22 20.07
CA ALA A 104 3.20 5.62 18.78
C ALA A 104 3.91 4.91 17.61
N LEU A 105 5.23 4.75 17.69
CA LEU A 105 5.98 3.98 16.70
C LEU A 105 5.52 2.51 16.68
N ARG A 106 5.43 1.85 17.84
CA ARG A 106 4.99 0.44 17.94
C ARG A 106 3.54 0.18 17.50
N HIS A 107 2.67 1.19 17.51
CA HIS A 107 1.30 1.04 17.01
C HIS A 107 1.20 1.14 15.48
N ARG A 108 2.22 1.70 14.83
CA ARG A 108 2.23 1.96 13.38
C ARG A 108 3.25 1.13 12.63
N TYR A 109 4.17 0.49 13.36
CA TYR A 109 5.22 -0.36 12.81
C TYR A 109 5.16 -1.73 13.46
N ASP A 110 5.26 -2.77 12.63
CA ASP A 110 5.35 -4.17 13.03
C ASP A 110 6.22 -4.97 12.04
N GLU A 111 6.35 -6.28 12.24
CA GLU A 111 7.18 -7.14 11.38
C GLU A 111 6.63 -7.25 9.94
N SER A 112 5.34 -6.98 9.69
CA SER A 112 4.80 -6.98 8.32
C SER A 112 5.39 -5.85 7.49
N HIS A 113 5.73 -4.71 8.11
CA HIS A 113 6.45 -3.62 7.45
C HIS A 113 7.89 -4.03 7.08
N VAL A 114 8.57 -4.78 7.96
CA VAL A 114 9.91 -5.32 7.68
C VAL A 114 9.85 -6.30 6.52
N GLN A 115 8.83 -7.15 6.47
CA GLN A 115 8.61 -8.07 5.36
C GLN A 115 8.33 -7.32 4.06
N SER A 116 7.49 -6.29 4.07
CA SER A 116 7.24 -5.41 2.92
C SER A 116 8.54 -4.82 2.37
N VAL A 117 9.41 -4.31 3.25
CA VAL A 117 10.72 -3.79 2.81
C VAL A 117 11.63 -4.90 2.27
N ARG A 118 11.70 -6.06 2.93
CA ARG A 118 12.48 -7.19 2.41
C ARG A 118 11.98 -7.64 1.04
N GLU A 119 10.68 -7.65 0.82
CA GLU A 119 10.09 -7.94 -0.48
C GLU A 119 10.49 -6.90 -1.51
N LEU A 120 10.34 -5.61 -1.18
CA LEU A 120 10.69 -4.48 -2.05
C LEU A 120 12.16 -4.50 -2.50
N LEU A 121 13.04 -5.08 -1.69
CA LEU A 121 14.48 -5.19 -1.97
C LEU A 121 14.87 -6.43 -2.79
N LYS A 122 13.92 -7.30 -3.16
CA LYS A 122 14.17 -8.44 -4.05
C LYS A 122 14.26 -7.97 -5.51
N ASP A 123 14.93 -8.78 -6.33
CA ASP A 123 15.01 -8.55 -7.78
C ASP A 123 13.62 -8.65 -8.46
N ASP A 124 12.75 -9.50 -7.92
CA ASP A 124 11.37 -9.68 -8.38
C ASP A 124 10.40 -9.49 -7.19
N PRO A 125 10.07 -8.25 -6.82
CA PRO A 125 9.32 -7.92 -5.60
C PRO A 125 7.82 -8.09 -5.78
N LEU A 126 7.12 -8.85 -4.92
CA LEU A 126 5.66 -8.98 -5.04
C LEU A 126 4.91 -7.75 -4.49
N ILE A 127 4.29 -6.96 -5.38
CA ILE A 127 3.62 -5.68 -5.03
C ILE A 127 2.61 -5.84 -3.89
N ASP A 128 1.81 -6.91 -3.89
CA ASP A 128 0.81 -7.15 -2.84
C ASP A 128 1.41 -7.24 -1.43
N ILE A 129 2.60 -7.82 -1.28
CA ILE A 129 3.29 -7.89 0.01
C ILE A 129 3.86 -6.51 0.38
N VAL A 130 4.34 -5.76 -0.62
CA VAL A 130 4.92 -4.43 -0.41
C VAL A 130 3.86 -3.44 0.11
N ILE A 131 2.70 -3.37 -0.54
CA ILE A 131 1.68 -2.35 -0.23
C ILE A 131 0.77 -2.72 0.94
N GLU A 132 0.60 -4.02 1.26
CA GLU A 132 -0.32 -4.50 2.29
C GLU A 132 -0.21 -3.77 3.66
N PRO A 133 1.00 -3.56 4.23
CA PRO A 133 1.13 -2.82 5.48
C PRO A 133 1.17 -1.29 5.31
N LEU A 134 1.34 -0.77 4.09
CA LEU A 134 1.52 0.66 3.80
C LEU A 134 0.21 1.26 3.27
N VAL A 135 -0.62 1.71 4.21
CA VAL A 135 -2.02 2.08 4.00
C VAL A 135 -2.25 3.16 2.92
N SER A 136 -1.31 4.08 2.78
CA SER A 136 -1.35 5.22 1.87
C SER A 136 -0.61 4.98 0.55
N VAL A 137 0.17 3.90 0.45
CA VAL A 137 0.87 3.53 -0.79
C VAL A 137 -0.12 2.92 -1.76
N ILE A 138 -0.11 3.42 -2.98
CA ILE A 138 -0.92 2.92 -4.09
C ILE A 138 -0.03 2.45 -5.24
N ASP A 139 -0.62 1.71 -6.19
CA ASP A 139 0.05 1.21 -7.39
C ASP A 139 0.85 2.33 -8.12
N ASP A 140 0.28 3.53 -8.23
CA ASP A 140 0.94 4.69 -8.87
C ASP A 140 2.18 5.20 -8.11
N ASP A 141 2.25 4.97 -6.79
CA ASP A 141 3.44 5.33 -6.01
C ASP A 141 4.62 4.37 -6.30
N LEU A 142 4.39 3.25 -7.01
CA LEU A 142 5.42 2.30 -7.41
C LEU A 142 5.84 2.45 -8.88
N ALA A 143 5.08 3.20 -9.68
CA ALA A 143 5.31 3.35 -11.11
C ALA A 143 6.59 4.14 -11.42
N GLY A 144 7.34 3.67 -12.42
CA GLY A 144 8.57 4.30 -12.92
C GLY A 144 9.77 4.18 -11.97
N ILE A 145 9.67 3.38 -10.92
CA ILE A 145 10.77 3.17 -9.97
C ILE A 145 11.77 2.15 -10.52
N THR A 146 11.28 0.98 -10.95
CA THR A 146 12.10 -0.06 -11.61
C THR A 146 11.28 -0.77 -12.70
N PRO A 147 11.93 -1.32 -13.75
CA PRO A 147 11.23 -2.10 -14.77
C PRO A 147 10.45 -3.30 -14.22
N ALA A 148 10.98 -4.00 -13.21
CA ALA A 148 10.32 -5.16 -12.60
C ALA A 148 9.02 -4.78 -11.89
N LEU A 149 9.01 -3.64 -11.17
CA LEU A 149 7.78 -3.11 -10.57
C LEU A 149 6.78 -2.69 -11.65
N ASP A 150 7.22 -2.02 -12.72
CA ASP A 150 6.35 -1.61 -13.82
C ASP A 150 5.69 -2.80 -14.53
N GLU A 151 6.43 -3.88 -14.74
CA GLU A 151 5.89 -5.11 -15.33
C GLU A 151 4.79 -5.73 -14.44
N GLN A 152 5.05 -5.86 -13.13
CA GLN A 152 4.05 -6.37 -12.19
C GLN A 152 2.83 -5.45 -12.06
N LEU A 153 3.01 -4.12 -12.07
CA LEU A 153 1.92 -3.16 -12.07
C LEU A 153 1.02 -3.34 -13.30
N ASN A 154 1.61 -3.55 -14.47
CA ASN A 154 0.85 -3.79 -15.70
C ASN A 154 0.06 -5.10 -15.65
N LEU A 155 0.67 -6.19 -15.16
CA LEU A 155 0.00 -7.48 -14.97
C LEU A 155 -1.17 -7.36 -13.98
N ARG A 156 -0.92 -6.73 -12.83
CA ARG A 156 -1.92 -6.50 -11.79
C ARG A 156 -3.10 -5.66 -12.30
N ARG A 157 -2.83 -4.58 -13.02
CA ARG A 157 -3.86 -3.74 -13.64
C ARG A 157 -4.72 -4.55 -14.60
N ARG A 158 -4.08 -5.35 -15.46
CA ARG A 158 -4.77 -6.21 -16.43
C ARG A 158 -5.67 -7.24 -15.76
N MET A 159 -5.17 -7.93 -14.73
CA MET A 159 -5.95 -8.92 -13.98
C MET A 159 -7.16 -8.27 -13.29
N ARG A 160 -6.98 -7.07 -12.71
CA ARG A 160 -8.09 -6.32 -12.08
C ARG A 160 -9.14 -5.87 -13.10
N GLU A 161 -8.74 -5.37 -14.26
CA GLU A 161 -9.68 -5.01 -15.33
C GLU A 161 -10.55 -6.20 -15.74
N LEU A 162 -9.93 -7.36 -15.97
CA LEU A 162 -10.64 -8.58 -16.32
C LEU A 162 -11.64 -9.02 -15.24
N ALA A 163 -11.22 -8.94 -13.98
CA ALA A 163 -12.07 -9.28 -12.84
C ALA A 163 -13.19 -8.26 -12.62
N ALA A 164 -12.94 -6.96 -12.85
CA ALA A 164 -13.96 -5.92 -12.76
C ALA A 164 -15.05 -6.14 -13.81
N GLU A 165 -14.66 -6.39 -15.06
CA GLU A 165 -15.57 -6.69 -16.16
C GLU A 165 -16.36 -7.99 -15.92
N GLU A 166 -15.71 -9.06 -15.42
CA GLU A 166 -16.39 -10.32 -15.09
C GLU A 166 -17.37 -10.14 -13.93
N PHE A 167 -17.03 -9.31 -12.95
CA PHE A 167 -17.91 -8.98 -11.84
C PHE A 167 -19.15 -8.24 -12.33
N ASP A 168 -18.96 -7.24 -13.20
CA ASP A 168 -20.06 -6.48 -13.78
C ASP A 168 -20.94 -7.35 -14.68
N ALA A 169 -20.35 -8.29 -15.43
CA ALA A 169 -21.10 -9.26 -16.23
C ALA A 169 -21.89 -10.25 -15.37
N SER A 170 -21.31 -10.72 -14.26
CA SER A 170 -21.92 -11.74 -13.39
C SER A 170 -22.99 -11.18 -12.45
N PHE A 171 -22.78 -9.97 -11.93
CA PHE A 171 -23.61 -9.40 -10.88
C PHE A 171 -24.36 -8.13 -11.32
N GLY A 172 -23.95 -7.50 -12.42
CA GLY A 172 -24.44 -6.22 -12.89
C GLY A 172 -23.66 -5.04 -12.31
N SER A 173 -23.56 -3.93 -13.05
CA SER A 173 -22.77 -2.74 -12.69
C SER A 173 -23.18 -2.07 -11.37
N ASP A 174 -24.41 -2.27 -10.89
CA ASP A 174 -24.90 -1.76 -9.60
C ASP A 174 -24.74 -2.75 -8.44
N ALA A 175 -24.22 -3.95 -8.69
CA ALA A 175 -24.13 -5.01 -7.68
C ALA A 175 -23.31 -4.60 -6.46
N SER A 176 -22.20 -3.89 -6.66
CA SER A 176 -21.35 -3.46 -5.55
C SER A 176 -22.16 -2.62 -4.55
N ARG A 177 -22.95 -1.66 -5.04
CA ARG A 177 -23.83 -0.82 -4.22
C ARG A 177 -24.89 -1.65 -3.50
N LYS A 178 -25.51 -2.61 -4.19
CA LYS A 178 -26.51 -3.52 -3.61
C LYS A 178 -25.93 -4.43 -2.52
N LEU A 179 -24.68 -4.83 -2.67
CA LEU A 179 -23.93 -5.66 -1.72
C LEU A 179 -23.28 -4.84 -0.59
N GLY A 180 -23.53 -3.53 -0.54
CA GLY A 180 -23.00 -2.63 0.50
C GLY A 180 -21.56 -2.22 0.29
N PHE A 181 -20.97 -2.51 -0.88
CA PHE A 181 -19.66 -2.00 -1.25
C PHE A 181 -19.77 -0.64 -1.95
N PRO A 182 -18.91 0.33 -1.61
CA PRO A 182 -18.89 1.62 -2.28
C PRO A 182 -18.45 1.52 -3.75
N ARG A 183 -17.65 0.50 -4.10
CA ARG A 183 -17.14 0.20 -5.46
C ARG A 183 -17.00 -1.30 -5.67
N ASN A 184 -16.90 -1.72 -6.93
CA ASN A 184 -16.60 -3.10 -7.31
C ASN A 184 -15.25 -3.51 -6.69
N PRO A 185 -15.16 -4.56 -5.86
CA PRO A 185 -13.92 -4.97 -5.19
C PRO A 185 -12.79 -5.35 -6.16
N ALA A 186 -13.14 -5.74 -7.40
CA ALA A 186 -12.20 -6.07 -8.46
C ALA A 186 -11.75 -4.84 -9.28
N ASP A 187 -12.31 -3.66 -9.02
CA ASP A 187 -11.96 -2.42 -9.73
C ASP A 187 -10.44 -2.15 -9.65
N ALA A 188 -9.85 -1.80 -10.80
CA ALA A 188 -8.43 -1.47 -10.93
C ALA A 188 -7.99 -0.30 -10.04
N ARG A 189 -8.94 0.56 -9.64
CA ARG A 189 -8.71 1.70 -8.73
C ARG A 189 -8.63 1.30 -7.26
N ILE A 190 -8.94 0.05 -6.92
CA ILE A 190 -8.88 -0.44 -5.54
C ILE A 190 -7.48 -0.96 -5.25
N THR A 191 -6.85 -0.36 -4.26
CA THR A 191 -5.45 -0.60 -3.87
C THR A 191 -5.26 -1.84 -3.00
N ARG A 192 -6.32 -2.63 -2.77
CA ARG A 192 -6.25 -3.86 -1.97
C ARG A 192 -5.29 -4.86 -2.61
N PRO A 193 -4.77 -5.86 -1.89
CA PRO A 193 -4.08 -6.99 -2.51
C PRO A 193 -4.96 -7.64 -3.59
N ILE A 194 -4.37 -8.07 -4.72
CA ILE A 194 -5.12 -8.81 -5.75
C ILE A 194 -5.42 -10.23 -5.26
N ALA A 195 -4.57 -10.76 -4.38
CA ALA A 195 -4.79 -12.03 -3.69
C ALA A 195 -6.13 -12.07 -2.91
N ASP A 196 -6.67 -10.93 -2.46
CA ASP A 196 -7.98 -10.87 -1.79
C ASP A 196 -9.14 -11.30 -2.70
N LEU A 197 -8.95 -11.25 -4.03
CA LEU A 197 -9.93 -11.70 -5.01
C LEU A 197 -9.88 -13.23 -5.21
N GLY A 198 -8.80 -13.90 -4.78
CA GLY A 198 -8.65 -15.34 -4.68
C GLY A 198 -9.38 -16.15 -5.75
N SER A 199 -10.35 -16.96 -5.32
CA SER A 199 -11.13 -17.86 -6.18
C SER A 199 -11.94 -17.14 -7.27
N PHE A 200 -12.37 -15.90 -7.03
CA PHE A 200 -13.04 -15.11 -8.06
C PHE A 200 -12.07 -14.73 -9.18
N MET A 201 -10.83 -14.37 -8.83
CA MET A 201 -9.78 -14.11 -9.82
C MET A 201 -9.41 -15.38 -10.58
N THR A 202 -9.20 -16.51 -9.90
CA THR A 202 -8.93 -17.82 -10.53
C THR A 202 -9.97 -18.13 -11.61
N ARG A 203 -11.26 -18.10 -11.24
CA ARG A 203 -12.36 -18.37 -12.17
C ARG A 203 -12.43 -17.35 -13.31
N THR A 204 -12.19 -16.08 -13.02
CA THR A 204 -12.14 -15.02 -14.04
C THR A 204 -11.07 -15.33 -15.08
N LEU A 205 -9.85 -15.66 -14.63
CA LEU A 205 -8.73 -15.92 -15.51
C LEU A 205 -8.92 -17.22 -16.29
N GLU A 206 -9.44 -18.28 -15.67
CA GLU A 206 -9.86 -19.51 -16.38
C GLU A 206 -10.81 -19.21 -17.55
N ASN A 207 -11.78 -18.31 -17.34
CA ASN A 207 -12.79 -17.98 -18.34
C ASN A 207 -12.30 -17.01 -19.41
N ARG A 208 -11.44 -16.04 -19.05
CA ARG A 208 -11.18 -14.85 -19.88
C ARG A 208 -9.73 -14.67 -20.33
N ALA A 209 -8.78 -15.25 -19.60
CA ALA A 209 -7.35 -15.09 -19.86
C ALA A 209 -6.56 -16.25 -19.23
N SER A 210 -6.73 -17.45 -19.78
CA SER A 210 -6.13 -18.68 -19.23
C SER A 210 -4.60 -18.64 -19.24
N ASP A 211 -4.00 -17.80 -20.09
CA ASP A 211 -2.57 -17.52 -20.16
C ASP A 211 -2.05 -16.77 -18.91
N LEU A 212 -2.90 -15.98 -18.25
CA LEU A 212 -2.56 -15.27 -17.01
C LEU A 212 -2.77 -16.13 -15.75
N LEU A 213 -3.48 -17.26 -15.86
CA LEU A 213 -3.78 -18.11 -14.72
C LEU A 213 -2.51 -18.66 -14.03
N PRO A 214 -1.52 -19.24 -14.74
CA PRO A 214 -0.29 -19.72 -14.10
C PRO A 214 0.48 -18.61 -13.39
N ILE A 215 0.44 -17.39 -13.93
CA ILE A 215 1.08 -16.20 -13.33
C ILE A 215 0.36 -15.83 -12.03
N PHE A 216 -0.97 -15.80 -12.03
CA PHE A 216 -1.76 -15.52 -10.84
C PHE A 216 -1.62 -16.60 -9.77
N GLU A 217 -1.57 -17.89 -10.15
CA GLU A 217 -1.34 -18.99 -9.21
C GLU A 217 0.04 -18.90 -8.57
N ASP A 218 1.08 -18.57 -9.34
CA ASP A 218 2.41 -18.32 -8.80
C ASP A 218 2.42 -17.11 -7.84
N TRP A 219 1.74 -16.03 -8.24
CA TRP A 219 1.56 -14.84 -7.41
C TRP A 219 0.89 -15.19 -6.07
N GLN A 220 -0.24 -15.90 -6.10
CA GLN A 220 -0.98 -16.29 -4.91
C GLN A 220 -0.14 -17.22 -4.04
N ARG A 221 0.57 -18.19 -4.63
CA ARG A 221 1.48 -19.09 -3.93
C ARG A 221 2.58 -18.32 -3.20
N ARG A 222 3.20 -17.33 -3.86
CA ARG A 222 4.23 -16.47 -3.25
C ARG A 222 3.66 -15.60 -2.14
N PHE A 223 2.48 -15.03 -2.36
CA PHE A 223 1.78 -14.24 -1.35
C PHE A 223 1.46 -15.08 -0.11
N GLU A 224 0.95 -16.29 -0.28
CA GLU A 224 0.60 -17.20 0.83
C GLU A 224 1.83 -17.78 1.54
N ALA A 225 2.94 -17.95 0.83
CA ALA A 225 4.22 -18.41 1.36
C ALA A 225 4.96 -17.35 2.20
N ARG A 226 4.41 -16.14 2.34
CA ARG A 226 5.03 -15.07 3.13
C ARG A 226 5.12 -15.43 4.62
N ASP A 227 6.24 -15.10 5.24
CA ASP A 227 6.57 -15.51 6.61
C ASP A 227 5.63 -14.90 7.67
N ILE A 228 5.12 -13.70 7.42
CA ILE A 228 4.24 -12.92 8.29
C ILE A 228 2.93 -12.68 7.58
N LYS A 229 1.85 -13.27 8.11
CA LYS A 229 0.49 -13.01 7.64
C LYS A 229 -0.14 -11.83 8.40
N PRO A 230 -1.12 -11.12 7.80
CA PRO A 230 -1.80 -9.97 8.43
C PRO A 230 -2.50 -10.30 9.75
N VAL A 231 -2.97 -11.54 9.89
CA VAL A 231 -3.55 -12.04 11.15
C VAL A 231 -2.48 -12.25 12.24
N ASP A 232 -1.24 -12.54 11.84
CA ASP A 232 -0.13 -12.76 12.77
C ASP A 232 0.44 -11.46 13.33
N SER A 233 0.37 -10.35 12.59
CA SER A 233 0.83 -9.03 13.05
C SER A 233 -0.07 -8.44 14.15
N ASN A 234 -1.39 -8.66 14.05
CA ASN A 234 -2.35 -8.34 15.11
C ASN A 234 -2.20 -9.26 16.35
N ALA A 235 -1.72 -10.49 16.19
CA ALA A 235 -1.43 -11.40 17.30
C ALA A 235 -0.11 -11.09 18.03
N LYS A 236 0.91 -10.61 17.29
CA LYS A 236 2.25 -10.29 17.82
C LYS A 236 2.36 -8.92 18.50
N THR A 237 1.35 -8.05 18.41
CA THR A 237 1.29 -6.81 19.20
C THR A 237 1.16 -7.08 20.71
N THR A 238 0.88 -8.33 21.10
CA THR A 238 1.00 -8.84 22.47
C THR A 238 2.37 -9.48 22.75
N ARG A 239 3.25 -8.69 23.37
CA ARG A 239 4.50 -9.09 24.09
C ARG A 239 5.70 -9.53 23.24
N VAL A 240 6.55 -8.55 22.91
CA VAL A 240 8.01 -8.78 22.93
C VAL A 240 8.44 -8.83 24.40
N ARG A 241 8.58 -10.04 24.96
CA ARG A 241 9.15 -10.24 26.31
C ARG A 241 10.63 -9.90 26.27
N ARG A 242 11.06 -8.96 27.13
CA ARG A 242 12.49 -8.74 27.43
C ARG A 242 13.11 -10.03 27.99
N PRO A 243 14.33 -10.41 27.59
CA PRO A 243 15.07 -11.42 28.32
C PRO A 243 15.34 -10.91 29.75
N LYS A 244 15.11 -11.78 30.75
CA LYS A 244 15.54 -11.52 32.13
C LYS A 244 17.06 -11.42 32.12
N LYS A 245 17.62 -10.30 32.61
CA LYS A 245 19.04 -10.24 32.95
C LYS A 245 19.32 -11.32 34.00
N ALA A 246 20.36 -12.13 33.72
CA ALA A 246 20.97 -13.03 34.67
C ALA A 246 21.70 -12.24 35.76
#